data_AF-A0AAE0Y8J1-F1
#
_entry.id   AF-A0AAE0Y8J1-F1
#
_cell.length_a   1.000
_cell.length_b   1.000
_cell.length_c   1.000
_cell.angle_alpha   90.00
_cell.angle_beta   90.00
_cell.angle_gamma   90.00
#
_symmetry.space_group_name_H-M   'P 1'
#
loop_
_entity.id
_entity.type
_entity.pdbx_description
1 polymer ?
#
loop_
_entity_poly.entity_id
_entity_poly.type
_entity_poly.pdbx_seq_one_letter_code
_entity_poly.pdbx_strand_id
1 'polypeptide(L)'
;MKFKPKKSRSLSVRKGKIDATTIFTVASQQIPTVSREPVKSLKRWYDSSMKDTKRGQETVELATEGLLAINRCGLLGKLKVWCVQFMLVPKLLWPLLV
;
A
#
# COMPACT_ATOMS: atom_id res chain seq x y z
N MET A 1 -10.86 -25.78 1.44
CA MET A 1 -10.76 -24.36 1.05
C MET A 1 -10.65 -24.23 -0.47
N LYS A 2 -11.35 -23.29 -1.12
CA LYS A 2 -11.28 -23.07 -2.58
C LYS A 2 -10.37 -21.87 -2.87
N PHE A 3 -9.29 -22.08 -3.62
CA PHE A 3 -8.37 -21.03 -4.02
C PHE A 3 -9.05 -20.04 -4.99
N LYS A 4 -8.74 -18.74 -4.88
CA LYS A 4 -9.32 -17.67 -5.70
C LYS A 4 -8.24 -16.95 -6.52
N PRO A 5 -7.89 -17.46 -7.73
CA PRO A 5 -6.80 -16.94 -8.56
C PRO A 5 -6.87 -15.43 -8.81
N LYS A 6 -8.07 -14.90 -9.07
CA LYS A 6 -8.31 -13.46 -9.31
C LYS A 6 -7.94 -12.55 -8.12
N LYS A 7 -7.96 -13.07 -6.89
CA LYS A 7 -7.59 -12.32 -5.68
C LYS A 7 -6.11 -12.41 -5.34
N SER A 8 -5.35 -13.25 -6.04
CA SER A 8 -3.92 -13.43 -5.85
C SER A 8 -3.13 -12.57 -6.84
N ARG A 9 -1.85 -12.32 -6.54
CA ARG A 9 -0.90 -11.72 -7.47
C ARG A 9 0.37 -12.54 -7.53
N SER A 10 0.87 -12.79 -8.73
CA SER A 10 2.12 -13.53 -8.93
C SER A 10 3.27 -12.60 -9.31
N LEU A 11 4.47 -12.92 -8.86
CA LEU A 11 5.72 -12.31 -9.29
C LEU A 11 6.77 -13.42 -9.40
N SER A 12 7.44 -13.51 -10.55
CA SER A 12 8.57 -14.43 -10.74
C SER A 12 9.86 -13.62 -10.75
N VAL A 13 10.86 -14.08 -10.02
CA VAL A 13 12.18 -13.45 -9.96
C VAL A 13 13.22 -14.48 -10.35
N ARG A 14 13.98 -14.20 -11.41
CA ARG A 14 15.10 -15.02 -11.87
C ARG A 14 16.37 -14.17 -11.90
N LYS A 15 17.43 -14.62 -11.23
CA LYS A 15 18.73 -13.92 -11.16
C LYS A 15 18.59 -12.43 -10.76
N GLY A 16 17.72 -12.14 -9.79
CA GLY A 16 17.47 -10.78 -9.31
C GLY A 16 16.69 -9.86 -10.25
N LYS A 17 16.19 -10.38 -11.38
CA LYS A 17 15.33 -9.63 -12.32
C LYS A 17 13.92 -10.22 -12.32
N ILE A 18 12.93 -9.33 -12.50
CA ILE A 18 11.54 -9.73 -12.66
C ILE A 18 11.42 -10.48 -13.99
N ASP A 19 10.95 -11.72 -13.91
CA ASP A 19 10.69 -12.55 -15.08
C ASP A 19 9.21 -12.43 -15.48
N ALA A 20 8.95 -11.66 -16.53
CA ALA A 20 7.61 -11.44 -17.05
C ALA A 20 7.07 -12.62 -17.88
N THR A 21 7.92 -13.61 -18.21
CA THR A 21 7.54 -14.75 -19.07
C THR A 21 6.84 -15.87 -18.30
N THR A 22 7.11 -15.98 -17.00
CA THR A 22 6.50 -16.99 -16.14
C THR A 22 5.06 -16.59 -15.80
N ILE A 23 4.09 -17.41 -16.23
CA ILE A 23 2.66 -17.23 -15.91
C ILE A 23 2.20 -18.37 -14.99
N PHE A 24 1.54 -18.00 -13.89
CA PHE A 24 1.00 -18.96 -12.95
C PHE A 24 -0.49 -19.19 -13.22
N THR A 25 -0.92 -20.46 -13.23
CA THR A 25 -2.31 -20.85 -13.41
C THR A 25 -2.73 -21.80 -12.29
N VAL A 26 -3.98 -21.67 -11.83
CA VAL A 26 -4.60 -22.58 -10.85
C VAL A 26 -6.03 -22.85 -11.28
N ALA A 27 -6.43 -24.12 -11.32
CA ALA A 27 -7.77 -24.54 -11.77
C ALA A 27 -8.16 -23.91 -13.13
N SER A 28 -7.22 -23.95 -14.09
CA SER A 28 -7.36 -23.37 -15.43
C SER A 28 -7.62 -21.86 -15.48
N GLN A 29 -7.42 -21.14 -14.37
CA GLN A 29 -7.48 -19.68 -14.32
C GLN A 29 -6.08 -19.09 -14.12
N GLN A 30 -5.76 -18.06 -14.89
CA GLN A 30 -4.52 -17.31 -14.75
C GLN A 30 -4.55 -16.42 -13.49
N ILE A 31 -3.44 -16.42 -12.74
CA ILE A 31 -3.21 -15.48 -11.65
C ILE A 31 -2.67 -14.18 -12.26
N PRO A 32 -3.27 -13.00 -11.95
CA PRO A 32 -2.75 -11.73 -12.43
C PRO A 32 -1.35 -11.44 -11.89
N THR A 33 -0.47 -10.89 -12.72
CA THR A 33 0.89 -10.51 -12.31
C THR A 33 0.87 -9.19 -11.54
N VAL A 34 1.71 -9.04 -10.51
CA VAL A 34 1.88 -7.77 -9.77
C VAL A 34 2.25 -6.61 -10.71
N SER A 35 3.02 -6.88 -11.77
CA SER A 35 3.40 -5.87 -12.77
C SER A 35 2.23 -5.33 -13.59
N ARG A 36 1.19 -6.15 -13.82
CA ARG A 36 0.00 -5.75 -14.60
C ARG A 36 -1.09 -5.20 -13.69
N GLU A 37 -1.30 -5.86 -12.57
CA GLU A 37 -2.29 -5.49 -11.58
C GLU A 37 -1.63 -5.35 -10.20
N PRO A 38 -1.03 -4.20 -9.89
CA PRO A 38 -0.52 -3.91 -8.56
C PRO A 38 -1.60 -4.11 -7.50
N VAL A 39 -1.21 -4.50 -6.29
CA VAL A 39 -2.16 -4.75 -5.19
C VAL A 39 -1.88 -3.83 -4.02
N LYS A 40 -2.94 -3.28 -3.44
CA LYS A 40 -2.87 -2.54 -2.19
C LYS A 40 -3.20 -3.48 -1.03
N SER A 41 -2.28 -3.63 -0.09
CA SER A 41 -2.49 -4.39 1.13
C SER A 41 -1.98 -3.59 2.32
N LEU A 42 -2.77 -3.51 3.41
CA LEU A 42 -2.44 -2.74 4.61
C LEU A 42 -2.02 -1.28 4.31
N LYS A 43 -2.72 -0.65 3.35
CA LYS A 43 -2.45 0.69 2.81
C LYS A 43 -1.13 0.84 2.02
N ARG A 44 -0.33 -0.21 1.88
CA ARG A 44 0.88 -0.25 1.05
C ARG A 44 0.58 -0.78 -0.34
N TRP A 45 1.13 -0.11 -1.35
CA TRP A 45 1.13 -0.62 -2.72
C TRP A 45 2.28 -1.58 -2.93
N TYR A 46 1.97 -2.72 -3.55
CA TYR A 46 2.94 -3.69 -4.00
C TYR A 46 2.94 -3.67 -5.52
N ASP A 47 4.02 -3.12 -6.07
CA ASP A 47 4.30 -3.11 -7.50
C ASP A 47 5.44 -4.08 -7.84
N SER A 48 5.75 -4.22 -9.12
CA SER A 48 6.78 -5.14 -9.57
C SER A 48 8.18 -4.77 -9.09
N SER A 49 8.42 -3.50 -8.74
CA SER A 49 9.74 -3.06 -8.27
C SER A 49 10.07 -3.67 -6.91
N MET A 50 9.06 -3.92 -6.07
CA MET A 50 9.20 -4.30 -4.66
C MET A 50 10.12 -3.38 -3.86
N LYS A 51 10.42 -2.18 -4.38
CA LYS A 51 11.32 -1.23 -3.75
C LYS A 51 10.56 -0.39 -2.74
N ASP A 52 11.27 -0.05 -1.68
CA ASP A 52 10.74 0.82 -0.63
C ASP A 52 11.09 2.29 -0.83
N THR A 53 11.70 2.64 -1.97
CA THR A 53 12.15 4.00 -2.28
C THR A 53 11.02 5.04 -2.29
N LYS A 54 9.79 4.61 -2.59
CA LYS A 54 8.61 5.49 -2.60
C LYS A 54 7.95 5.66 -1.23
N ARG A 55 8.30 4.84 -0.23
CA ARG A 55 7.63 4.85 1.09
C ARG A 55 7.74 6.20 1.80
N GLY A 56 8.90 6.84 1.71
CA GLY A 56 9.12 8.16 2.30
C GLY A 56 8.16 9.19 1.70
N GLN A 57 8.04 9.23 0.38
CA GLN A 57 7.13 10.14 -0.34
C GLN A 57 5.67 9.85 0.01
N GLU A 58 5.25 8.58 -0.02
CA GLU A 58 3.88 8.17 0.36
C GLU A 58 3.52 8.59 1.80
N THR A 59 4.50 8.53 2.72
CA THR A 59 4.28 8.93 4.12
C THR A 59 4.14 10.45 4.25
N VAL A 60 4.93 11.22 3.50
CA VAL A 60 4.84 12.68 3.43
C VAL A 60 3.50 13.12 2.84
N GLU A 61 3.05 12.47 1.77
CA GLU A 61 1.73 12.71 1.17
C GLU A 61 0.61 12.41 2.17
N LEU A 62 0.66 11.27 2.85
CA LEU A 62 -0.32 10.89 3.87
C LEU A 62 -0.37 11.91 5.03
N ALA A 63 0.79 12.42 5.45
CA ALA A 63 0.87 13.45 6.49
C ALA A 63 0.22 14.76 6.00
N THR A 64 0.56 15.18 4.79
CA THR A 64 0.08 16.42 4.18
C THR A 64 -1.44 16.38 4.00
N GLU A 65 -1.97 15.32 3.40
CA GLU A 65 -3.41 15.11 3.24
C GLU A 65 -4.13 15.07 4.59
N GLY A 66 -3.56 14.37 5.58
CA GLY A 66 -4.11 14.29 6.92
C GLY A 66 -4.19 15.65 7.61
N LEU A 67 -3.12 16.45 7.55
CA LEU A 67 -3.09 17.79 8.12
C LEU A 67 -4.06 18.73 7.40
N LEU A 68 -4.15 18.67 6.07
CA LEU A 68 -5.12 19.45 5.30
C LEU A 68 -6.55 19.09 5.67
N ALA A 69 -6.87 17.81 5.85
CA ALA A 69 -8.18 17.35 6.27
C ALA A 69 -8.56 17.84 7.68
N ILE A 70 -7.61 17.78 8.62
CA ILE A 70 -7.81 18.30 9.99
C ILE A 70 -7.93 19.83 9.96
N ASN A 71 -7.16 20.53 9.13
CA ASN A 71 -7.27 21.98 9.04
C ASN A 71 -8.63 22.41 8.50
N ARG A 72 -9.15 21.70 7.48
CA ARG A 72 -10.45 21.96 6.85
C ARG A 72 -11.65 21.55 7.70
N CYS A 73 -11.47 20.74 8.75
CA CYS A 73 -12.59 20.37 9.59
C CYS A 73 -13.06 21.56 10.45
N GLY A 74 -14.37 21.68 10.65
CA GLY A 74 -14.98 22.76 11.46
C GLY A 74 -14.81 22.59 12.98
N LEU A 75 -13.86 21.75 13.42
CA LEU A 75 -13.64 21.49 14.83
C LEU A 75 -12.88 22.64 15.51
N LEU A 76 -13.12 22.80 16.82
CA LEU A 76 -12.33 23.69 17.67
C LEU A 76 -10.86 23.27 17.69
N GLY A 77 -9.95 24.23 17.90
CA GLY A 77 -8.50 23.98 17.90
C GLY A 77 -8.06 22.83 18.81
N LYS A 78 -8.62 22.73 20.03
CA LYS A 78 -8.33 21.64 20.97
C LYS A 78 -8.67 20.26 20.38
N LEU A 79 -9.77 20.15 19.65
CA LEU A 79 -10.18 18.90 18.99
C LEU A 79 -9.34 18.61 17.75
N LYS A 80 -8.88 19.62 17.02
CA LYS A 80 -7.92 19.43 15.92
C LYS A 80 -6.60 18.86 16.42
N VAL A 81 -6.06 19.39 17.52
CA VAL A 81 -4.85 18.86 18.18
C VAL A 81 -5.08 17.41 18.62
N TRP A 82 -6.27 17.11 19.18
CA TRP A 82 -6.64 15.74 19.51
C TRP A 82 -6.63 14.81 18.28
N CYS A 83 -7.19 15.24 17.14
CA CYS A 83 -7.14 14.47 15.89
C CYS A 83 -5.69 14.24 15.41
N VAL A 84 -4.81 15.23 15.53
CA VAL A 84 -3.40 15.06 15.18
C VAL A 84 -2.77 13.98 16.05
N GLN A 85 -2.90 14.10 17.37
CA GLN A 85 -2.26 13.21 18.34
C GLN A 85 -2.80 11.77 18.27
N PHE A 86 -4.11 11.60 18.19
CA PHE A 86 -4.74 10.29 18.37
C PHE A 86 -5.23 9.63 17.08
N MET A 87 -5.26 10.35 15.95
CA MET A 87 -5.65 9.79 14.66
C MET A 87 -4.50 9.82 13.65
N LEU A 88 -3.93 11.01 13.39
CA LEU A 88 -2.95 11.17 12.32
C LEU A 88 -1.59 10.56 12.69
N VAL A 89 -1.08 10.85 13.88
CA VAL A 89 0.22 10.33 14.36
C VAL A 89 0.24 8.79 14.38
N PRO A 90 -0.75 8.07 14.97
CA PRO A 90 -0.77 6.60 14.92
C PRO A 90 -0.81 6.04 13.49
N LYS A 91 -1.55 6.70 12.58
CA LYS A 91 -1.63 6.31 11.17
C LYS A 91 -0.29 6.49 10.44
N LEU A 92 0.48 7.52 10.79
CA LEU A 92 1.82 7.80 10.23
C LEU A 92 2.90 6.90 10.83
N LEU A 93 2.80 6.57 12.12
CA LEU A 93 3.75 5.69 12.78
C LEU A 93 3.67 4.25 12.26
N TRP A 94 2.47 3.78 11.86
CA TRP A 94 2.29 2.43 11.33
C TRP A 94 3.26 2.05 10.21
N PRO A 95 3.39 2.80 9.10
CA PRO A 95 4.36 2.49 8.05
C PRO A 95 5.83 2.76 8.41
N LEU A 96 6.11 3.45 9.53
CA LEU A 96 7.46 3.82 9.97
C LEU A 96 8.05 2.85 11.00
N LEU A 97 7.21 2.22 11.81
CA LEU A 97 7.61 1.29 12.87
C LEU A 97 7.62 -0.18 12.41
N VAL A 98 7.06 -0.49 11.24
CA VAL A 98 6.93 -1.84 10.66
C VAL A 98 7.74 -1.95 9.36
#